data_AF-A0A4R5AU48-F1
#
_entry.id   AF-A0A4R5AU48-F1
#
_cell.length_a   1.000
_cell.length_b   1.000
_cell.length_c   1.000
_cell.angle_alpha   90.00
_cell.angle_beta   90.00
_cell.angle_gamma   90.00
#
_symmetry.space_group_name_H-M   'P 1'
#
loop_
_entity.id
_entity.type
_entity.pdbx_description
1 polymer ?
#
loop_
_entity_poly.entity_id
_entity_poly.type
_entity_poly.pdbx_seq_one_letter_code
_entity_poly.pdbx_strand_id
1 'polypeptide(L)' 'MPTTRTPILIAVLFVISFSTIFFIKSSNDHIECDTIPKRELDKNGIEVTTQKHVCKENYSF' A
#
# COMPACT_ATOMS: atom_id res chain seq x y z
N MET A 1 -3.30 -18.19 37.58
CA MET A 1 -4.45 -18.68 36.78
C MET A 1 -4.98 -17.53 35.95
N PRO A 2 -5.17 -17.70 34.63
CA PRO A 2 -5.83 -16.67 33.82
C PRO A 2 -7.24 -16.44 34.39
N THR A 3 -7.59 -15.17 34.57
CA THR A 3 -8.95 -14.82 34.99
C THR A 3 -9.89 -15.02 33.81
N THR A 4 -11.20 -15.12 34.05
CA THR A 4 -12.21 -15.22 33.00
C THR A 4 -12.17 -14.08 31.98
N ARG A 5 -11.51 -12.96 32.31
CA ARG A 5 -11.31 -11.79 31.46
C ARG A 5 -10.08 -11.86 30.57
N THR A 6 -9.07 -12.66 30.95
CA THR A 6 -7.85 -12.84 30.17
C THR A 6 -8.10 -13.32 28.72
N PRO A 7 -8.96 -14.33 28.44
CA PRO A 7 -9.23 -14.74 27.06
C PRO A 7 -9.97 -13.66 26.25
N ILE A 8 -10.86 -12.88 26.90
CA ILE A 8 -11.57 -11.76 26.25
C ILE A 8 -10.56 -10.70 25.82
N LEU A 9 -9.62 -10.33 26.69
CA LEU A 9 -8.58 -9.36 26.38
C LEU A 9 -7.67 -9.84 25.23
N ILE A 10 -7.30 -11.11 25.21
CA ILE A 10 -6.50 -11.69 24.12
C ILE A 10 -7.26 -11.62 22.79
N ALA A 11 -8.56 -11.95 22.78
CA ALA A 11 -9.39 -11.88 21.58
C ALA A 11 -9.49 -10.44 21.06
N VAL A 12 -9.71 -9.47 21.95
CA VAL A 12 -9.76 -8.04 21.59
C VAL A 12 -8.44 -7.58 20.99
N LEU A 13 -7.31 -7.90 21.64
CA LEU A 13 -5.98 -7.55 21.14
C LEU A 13 -5.70 -8.17 19.77
N PHE A 14 -6.11 -9.43 19.57
CA PHE A 14 -5.96 -10.11 18.29
C PHE A 14 -6.77 -9.42 17.18
N VAL A 15 -8.05 -9.11 17.43
CA VAL A 15 -8.90 -8.44 16.44
C VAL A 15 -8.35 -7.07 16.07
N ILE A 16 -7.92 -6.27 17.05
CA ILE A 16 -7.33 -4.95 16.79
C ILE A 16 -6.06 -5.07 15.96
N SER A 17 -5.15 -5.98 16.35
CA SER A 17 -3.87 -6.17 15.66
C SER A 17 -4.07 -6.67 14.24
N PHE A 18 -4.91 -7.68 14.06
CA PHE A 18 -5.24 -8.24 12.75
C PHE A 18 -5.88 -7.21 11.83
N SER A 19 -6.88 -6.47 12.32
CA SER A 19 -7.58 -5.44 11.54
C SER A 19 -6.64 -4.32 11.12
N THR A 20 -5.73 -3.90 12.01
CA THR A 20 -4.75 -2.85 11.71
C THR A 20 -3.79 -3.29 10.63
N ILE A 21 -3.22 -4.49 10.76
CA ILE A 21 -2.28 -5.04 9.75
C ILE A 21 -2.99 -5.22 8.41
N PHE A 22 -4.21 -5.76 8.42
CA PHE A 22 -5.02 -5.95 7.22
C PHE A 22 -5.31 -4.61 6.53
N PHE A 23 -5.73 -3.60 7.29
CA PHE A 23 -6.02 -2.26 6.78
C PHE A 23 -4.78 -1.62 6.14
N ILE A 24 -3.62 -1.67 6.82
CA ILE A 24 -2.36 -1.14 6.29
C ILE A 24 -2.00 -1.85 4.98
N LYS A 25 -2.09 -3.19 4.94
CA LYS A 25 -1.77 -3.95 3.74
C LYS A 25 -2.70 -3.61 2.58
N SER A 26 -4.01 -3.59 2.82
CA SER A 26 -5.01 -3.28 1.80
C SER A 26 -4.99 -1.82 1.34
N SER A 27 -4.47 -0.91 2.16
CA SER A 27 -4.36 0.51 1.78
C SER A 27 -3.05 0.82 1.05
N ASN A 28 -2.05 -0.06 1.17
CA ASN A 28 -0.71 0.11 0.60
C ASN A 28 -0.38 -0.96 -0.45
N ASP A 29 -1.36 -1.70 -0.95
CA ASP A 29 -1.13 -2.77 -1.94
C ASP A 29 -0.99 -2.24 -3.37
N HIS A 30 -1.36 -0.97 -3.61
CA HIS A 30 -1.15 -0.24 -4.86
C HIS A 30 -1.53 -1.06 -6.10
N ILE A 31 -2.58 -1.89 -5.97
CA ILE A 31 -2.98 -2.85 -7.01
C ILE A 31 -3.42 -2.12 -8.28
N GLU A 32 -3.94 -0.90 -8.14
CA GLU A 32 -4.34 -0.06 -9.26
C GLU A 32 -3.25 0.89 -9.75
N CYS A 33 -2.03 0.77 -9.22
CA CYS A 33 -0.86 1.50 -9.66
C CYS A 33 -0.04 0.72 -10.68
N ASP A 34 0.44 1.42 -11.70
CA ASP A 34 1.31 0.88 -12.74
C ASP A 34 2.49 1.83 -12.98
N THR A 35 3.57 1.29 -13.54
CA THR A 35 4.74 2.06 -13.95
C THR A 35 4.89 1.96 -15.46
N ILE A 36 4.52 3.03 -16.15
CA ILE A 36 4.52 3.05 -17.62
C ILE A 36 5.81 3.73 -18.10
N PRO A 37 6.60 3.09 -18.99
CA PRO A 37 7.75 3.74 -19.60
C PRO A 37 7.29 4.80 -20.60
N LYS A 38 7.63 6.06 -20.34
CA LYS A 38 7.38 7.18 -21.23
C LYS A 38 8.69 7.61 -21.89
N ARG A 39 8.74 7.43 -23.20
CA ARG A 39 9.89 7.84 -24.02
C ARG A 39 9.67 9.29 -24.45
N GLU A 40 10.60 10.16 -24.09
CA GLU A 40 10.56 11.57 -24.44
C GLU A 40 11.89 11.95 -25.07
N LEU A 41 11.85 12.81 -26.09
CA LEU A 41 13.06 13.42 -26.64
C LEU A 41 13.43 14.62 -25.77
N ASP A 42 14.66 14.63 -25.27
CA ASP A 42 15.18 15.79 -24.55
C ASP A 42 15.48 16.95 -25.52
N LYS A 43 15.89 18.10 -24.97
CA LYS A 43 16.20 19.31 -25.74
C LYS A 43 17.38 19.16 -26.71
N ASN A 44 18.17 18.11 -26.55
CA ASN A 44 19.34 17.79 -27.35
C ASN A 44 19.05 16.67 -28.36
N GLY A 45 17.80 16.19 -28.44
CA GLY A 45 17.38 15.10 -29.32
C GLY A 45 17.76 13.70 -28.82
N ILE A 46 18.10 13.55 -27.54
CA ILE A 46 18.39 12.25 -26.93
C ILE A 46 17.08 11.62 -26.46
N GLU A 47 16.86 10.36 -26.80
CA GLU A 47 15.70 9.58 -26.33
C GLU A 47 15.91 9.22 -24.86
N VAL A 48 15.12 9.83 -23.98
CA VAL A 48 15.12 9.57 -22.54
C VAL A 48 13.91 8.73 -22.19
N THR A 49 14.14 7.56 -21.58
CA THR A 49 13.05 6.76 -21.01
C THR A 49 12.82 7.20 -19.57
N THR A 50 11.70 7.86 -19.32
CA THR A 50 11.24 8.20 -17.97
C THR A 50 10.22 7.16 -17.50
N GLN A 51 10.31 6.76 -16.23
CA GLN A 51 9.30 5.91 -15.63
C GLN A 51 8.22 6.80 -15.03
N LYS A 52 6.99 6.71 -15.55
CA LYS A 52 5.86 7.44 -15.01
C LYS A 52 5.04 6.50 -14.12
N HIS A 53 4.94 6.85 -12.84
CA HIS A 53 4.01 6.20 -11.93
C HIS A 53 2.58 6.68 -12.20
N VAL A 54 1.65 5.76 -12.38
CA VAL A 54 0.24 6.04 -12.66
C VAL A 54 -0.61 5.22 -11.71
N CYS A 55 -1.29 5.88 -10.78
CA CYS A 55 -2.25 5.24 -9.87
C CYS A 55 -3.66 5.74 -10.14
N LYS A 56 -4.63 4.84 -10.03
CA LYS A 56 -6.07 5.19 -10.09
C LYS A 56 -6.71 5.30 -8.70
N GLU A 57 -5.96 4.94 -7.66
CA GLU A 57 -6.39 4.98 -6.26
C GLU A 57 -6.57 6.42 -5.78
N ASN A 58 -7.54 6.65 -4.87
CA ASN A 58 -7.77 7.97 -4.26
C ASN A 58 -6.58 8.45 -3.41
N TYR A 59 -5.72 7.53 -2.97
CA TYR A 59 -4.51 7.80 -2.19
C TYR A 59 -3.32 7.14 -2.89
N SER A 60 -2.54 7.92 -3.64
CA SER A 60 -1.50 7.43 -4.54
C SER A 60 -0.10 7.94 -4.15
N PHE A 61 0.24 7.86 -2.88
CA PHE A 61 1.51 8.38 -2.35
C PHE A 61 2.70 7.49 -2.73
#